data_AF-A0A371GW43-F1
#
_entry.id   AF-A0A371GW43-F1
#
_cell.length_a   1.000
_cell.length_b   1.000
_cell.length_c   1.000
_cell.angle_alpha   90.00
_cell.angle_beta   90.00
_cell.angle_gamma   90.00
#
_symmetry.space_group_name_H-M   'P 1'
#
loop_
_entity.id
_entity.type
_entity.pdbx_description
1 polymer ?
#
loop_
_entity_poly.entity_id
_entity_poly.type
_entity_poly.pdbx_seq_one_letter_code
_entity_poly.pdbx_strand_id
1 'polypeptide(L)'
;MADASSVDDSLWWDSFTVLLTELENSSLSSDLPPNLAKKLKDNHAWFVDTLSRFKPPNQSSKEALNSKTLKIGSHQLTIQPQLKDKALQISSCLLLDEVQSYILVERSTKHNNAAADSMAPEFLHMMLIQYYKERQCLLKCIRWILMHAIHNCRVSEYNTMKEEARKLFHDGLESKLILFFDNLLSCSYPEQMDVDLFTMWAEETLIEDNLVLDILFLAYYDSFCTCSGEIWKKLGSLYKV
;
A
#
# COMPACT_ATOMS: atom_id res chain seq x y z
N MET A 1 24.12 -7.37 -22.80
CA MET A 1 23.23 -7.00 -21.67
C MET A 1 23.14 -5.49 -21.65
N ALA A 2 21.95 -4.91 -21.53
CA ALA A 2 21.81 -3.46 -21.36
C ALA A 2 22.36 -3.07 -19.98
N ASP A 3 23.27 -2.10 -19.92
CA ASP A 3 23.82 -1.62 -18.65
C ASP A 3 22.76 -0.89 -17.81
N ALA A 4 21.72 -0.35 -18.46
CA ALA A 4 20.58 0.28 -17.80
C ALA A 4 19.24 -0.11 -18.44
N SER A 5 18.19 -0.23 -17.62
CA SER A 5 16.80 -0.34 -18.05
C SER A 5 15.92 0.70 -17.34
N SER A 6 14.74 0.96 -17.88
CA SER A 6 13.76 1.89 -17.31
C SER A 6 12.39 1.24 -17.25
N VAL A 7 11.68 1.45 -16.15
CA VAL A 7 10.31 0.98 -15.93
C VAL A 7 9.43 2.13 -15.45
N ASP A 8 8.13 1.86 -15.40
CA ASP A 8 7.11 2.85 -15.06
C ASP A 8 7.23 3.37 -13.62
N ASP A 9 7.10 4.68 -13.45
CA ASP A 9 7.26 5.40 -12.18
C ASP A 9 6.31 4.91 -11.07
N SER A 10 5.14 4.39 -11.44
CA SER A 10 4.17 3.91 -10.45
C SER A 10 4.59 2.60 -9.75
N LEU A 11 5.70 1.98 -10.17
CA LEU A 11 6.31 0.88 -9.44
C LEU A 11 7.05 1.35 -8.19
N TRP A 12 7.40 2.64 -8.08
CA TRP A 12 8.03 3.20 -6.89
C TRP A 12 7.00 3.69 -5.87
N TRP A 13 7.29 3.46 -4.59
CA TRP A 13 6.63 4.11 -3.46
C TRP A 13 7.66 4.44 -2.38
N ASP A 14 7.46 5.52 -1.65
CA ASP A 14 8.21 5.76 -0.41
C ASP A 14 7.55 5.00 0.75
N SER A 15 8.30 4.68 1.82
CA SER A 15 7.76 3.85 2.91
C SER A 15 6.56 4.50 3.60
N PHE A 16 5.42 3.82 3.55
CA PHE A 16 4.20 4.26 4.23
C PHE A 16 4.32 4.08 5.74
N THR A 17 5.16 3.16 6.21
CA THR A 17 5.48 3.05 7.64
C THR A 17 6.09 4.34 8.18
N VAL A 18 7.04 4.92 7.42
CA VAL A 18 7.68 6.19 7.78
C VAL A 18 6.69 7.34 7.69
N LEU A 19 5.91 7.43 6.59
CA LEU A 19 4.91 8.47 6.42
C LEU A 19 3.86 8.44 7.54
N LEU A 20 3.34 7.26 7.88
CA LEU A 20 2.38 7.10 8.97
C LEU A 20 2.96 7.57 10.31
N THR A 21 4.20 7.19 10.60
CA THR A 21 4.89 7.62 11.82
C THR A 21 5.01 9.14 11.90
N GLU A 22 5.34 9.81 10.78
CA GLU A 22 5.37 11.27 10.73
C GLU A 22 3.99 11.90 10.93
N LEU A 23 2.93 11.30 10.38
CA LEU A 23 1.54 11.75 10.55
C LEU A 23 1.06 11.58 12.00
N GLU A 24 1.30 10.43 12.62
CA GLU A 24 0.89 10.14 14.00
C GLU A 24 1.63 11.00 15.02
N ASN A 25 2.87 11.42 14.72
CA ASN A 25 3.62 12.36 15.54
C ASN A 25 3.17 13.82 15.37
N SER A 26 2.30 14.11 14.39
CA SER A 26 1.73 15.44 14.19
C SER A 26 0.44 15.61 14.98
N SER A 27 0.15 16.84 15.42
CA SER A 27 -1.07 17.10 16.18
C SER A 27 -2.31 17.02 15.29
N LEU A 28 -3.35 16.34 15.77
CA LEU A 28 -4.68 16.32 15.14
C LEU A 28 -5.43 17.65 15.28
N SER A 29 -4.96 18.60 16.08
CA SER A 29 -5.65 19.87 16.36
C SER A 29 -5.05 21.11 15.70
N SER A 30 -3.97 20.93 14.93
CA SER A 30 -3.28 22.02 14.23
C SER A 30 -3.15 21.73 12.75
N ASP A 31 -2.89 22.78 11.98
CA ASP A 31 -2.50 22.63 10.58
C ASP A 31 -1.28 21.74 10.42
N LEU A 32 -1.26 20.99 9.33
CA LEU A 32 -0.19 20.06 9.01
C LEU A 32 1.07 20.84 8.58
N PRO A 33 2.27 20.44 9.03
CA PRO A 33 3.51 21.01 8.54
C PRO A 33 3.58 20.98 6.99
N PRO A 34 4.06 22.05 6.32
CA PRO A 34 4.01 22.14 4.85
C PRO A 34 4.71 21.01 4.11
N ASN A 35 5.78 20.45 4.69
CA ASN A 35 6.49 19.29 4.14
C ASN A 35 5.61 18.04 4.14
N LEU A 36 4.86 17.80 5.21
CA LEU A 36 4.00 16.63 5.36
C LEU A 36 2.74 16.77 4.50
N ALA A 37 2.18 17.98 4.40
CA ALA A 37 1.12 18.29 3.44
C ALA A 37 1.55 18.05 1.99
N LYS A 38 2.79 18.39 1.64
CA LYS A 38 3.36 18.06 0.33
C LYS A 38 3.47 16.56 0.12
N LYS A 39 3.99 15.79 1.09
CA LYS A 39 4.10 14.32 1.01
C LYS A 39 2.73 13.67 0.76
N LEU A 40 1.67 14.15 1.42
CA LEU A 40 0.32 13.63 1.19
C LEU A 40 -0.14 13.88 -0.25
N LYS A 41 0.07 15.08 -0.77
CA LYS A 41 -0.27 15.43 -2.17
C LYS A 41 0.53 14.61 -3.18
N ASP A 42 1.82 14.44 -2.94
CA ASP A 42 2.70 13.67 -3.81
C ASP A 42 2.30 12.18 -3.83
N ASN A 43 1.70 11.66 -2.75
CA ASN A 43 1.18 10.29 -2.63
C ASN A 43 -0.31 10.15 -2.98
N HIS A 44 -0.97 11.21 -3.45
CA HIS A 44 -2.42 11.20 -3.71
C HIS A 44 -2.87 10.03 -4.58
N ALA A 45 -2.10 9.74 -5.63
CA ALA A 45 -2.40 8.66 -6.56
C ALA A 45 -2.34 7.28 -5.87
N TRP A 46 -1.41 7.07 -4.94
CA TRP A 46 -1.34 5.87 -4.09
C TRP A 46 -2.53 5.77 -3.14
N PHE A 47 -2.99 6.89 -2.60
CA PHE A 47 -4.18 6.89 -1.74
C PHE A 47 -5.46 6.55 -2.53
N VAL A 48 -5.66 7.11 -3.72
CA VAL A 48 -6.85 6.85 -4.55
C VAL A 48 -6.90 5.40 -5.02
N ASP A 49 -5.81 4.91 -5.63
CA ASP A 49 -5.76 3.55 -6.17
C ASP A 49 -5.48 2.49 -5.10
N THR A 50 -5.17 2.91 -3.88
CA THR A 50 -4.93 2.07 -2.70
C THR A 50 -4.01 0.89 -3.02
N LEU A 51 -4.49 -0.32 -2.75
CA LEU A 51 -3.73 -1.56 -2.81
C LEU A 51 -3.56 -2.07 -4.25
N SER A 52 -4.29 -1.51 -5.22
CA SER A 52 -4.12 -1.86 -6.64
C SER A 52 -2.81 -1.34 -7.25
N ARG A 53 -2.11 -0.43 -6.54
CA ARG A 53 -0.77 0.02 -6.93
C ARG A 53 0.35 -0.96 -6.57
N PHE A 54 0.06 -1.95 -5.71
CA PHE A 54 0.88 -3.15 -5.60
C PHE A 54 0.48 -4.07 -6.75
N LYS A 55 1.27 -4.02 -7.84
CA LYS A 55 0.92 -4.60 -9.13
C LYS A 55 1.19 -6.11 -9.14
N PRO A 56 0.47 -6.88 -9.97
CA PRO A 56 0.77 -8.29 -10.20
C PRO A 56 2.10 -8.47 -10.94
N PRO A 57 2.65 -9.71 -11.01
CA PRO A 57 3.87 -10.01 -11.73
C PRO A 57 3.81 -9.59 -13.20
N ASN A 58 4.92 -9.09 -13.73
CA ASN A 58 5.00 -8.54 -15.07
C ASN A 58 6.31 -8.93 -15.76
N GLN A 59 6.20 -9.54 -16.95
CA GLN A 59 7.36 -10.02 -17.70
C GLN A 59 8.37 -8.90 -18.02
N SER A 60 7.92 -7.67 -18.27
CA SER A 60 8.83 -6.54 -18.51
C SER A 60 9.57 -6.10 -17.25
N SER A 61 8.91 -6.13 -16.08
CA SER A 61 9.54 -5.88 -14.77
C SER A 61 10.58 -6.96 -14.45
N LYS A 62 10.26 -8.23 -14.70
CA LYS A 62 11.20 -9.35 -14.56
C LYS A 62 12.44 -9.19 -15.43
N GLU A 63 12.25 -8.79 -16.68
CA GLU A 63 13.34 -8.57 -17.63
C GLU A 63 14.20 -7.36 -17.26
N ALA A 64 13.61 -6.30 -16.74
CA ALA A 64 14.32 -5.09 -16.31
C ALA A 64 15.36 -5.39 -15.20
N LEU A 65 15.07 -6.35 -14.33
CA LEU A 65 16.01 -6.83 -13.30
C LEU A 65 17.24 -7.56 -13.86
N ASN A 66 17.34 -7.79 -15.17
CA ASN A 66 18.57 -8.31 -15.80
C ASN A 66 19.61 -7.21 -16.08
N SER A 67 19.25 -5.94 -15.95
CA SER A 67 20.17 -4.81 -16.10
C SER A 67 20.99 -4.58 -14.82
N LYS A 68 22.15 -3.92 -14.93
CA LYS A 68 22.94 -3.51 -13.74
C LYS A 68 22.28 -2.36 -13.00
N THR A 69 21.64 -1.47 -13.74
CA THR A 69 21.00 -0.27 -13.24
C THR A 69 19.55 -0.21 -13.70
N LEU A 70 18.63 -0.04 -12.77
CA LEU A 70 17.22 0.15 -13.05
C LEU A 70 16.80 1.58 -12.74
N LYS A 71 16.16 2.26 -13.69
CA LYS A 71 15.52 3.56 -13.49
C LYS A 71 14.02 3.40 -13.29
N ILE A 72 13.48 4.08 -12.29
CA ILE A 72 12.05 4.11 -11.95
C ILE A 72 11.70 5.57 -11.72
N GLY A 73 11.24 6.26 -12.76
CA GLY A 73 11.11 7.72 -12.75
C GLY A 73 12.40 8.45 -12.38
N SER A 74 12.32 9.26 -11.33
CA SER A 74 13.47 9.97 -10.75
C SER A 74 14.41 9.09 -9.91
N HIS A 75 14.03 7.82 -9.65
CA HIS A 75 14.81 6.91 -8.81
C HIS A 75 15.70 6.00 -9.64
N GLN A 76 16.84 5.61 -9.05
CA GLN A 76 17.79 4.70 -9.66
C GLN A 76 18.21 3.64 -8.63
N LEU A 77 18.13 2.37 -9.04
CA LEU A 77 18.55 1.22 -8.26
C LEU A 77 19.73 0.54 -8.94
N THR A 78 20.70 0.09 -8.12
CA THR A 78 21.74 -0.83 -8.57
C THR A 78 21.29 -2.24 -8.26
N ILE A 79 21.18 -3.08 -9.29
CA ILE A 79 20.69 -4.45 -9.13
C ILE A 79 21.80 -5.35 -8.61
N GLN A 80 21.58 -5.91 -7.42
CA GLN A 80 22.45 -6.91 -6.81
C GLN A 80 21.91 -8.31 -7.16
N PRO A 81 22.72 -9.19 -7.78
CA PRO A 81 22.28 -10.54 -8.15
C PRO A 81 21.65 -11.32 -7.00
N GLN A 82 22.26 -11.29 -5.80
CA GLN A 82 21.72 -12.00 -4.64
C GLN A 82 20.34 -11.49 -4.19
N LEU A 83 20.06 -10.19 -4.35
CA LEU A 83 18.76 -9.62 -3.97
C LEU A 83 17.72 -9.87 -5.05
N LYS A 84 18.14 -9.92 -6.32
CA LYS A 84 17.26 -10.25 -7.45
C LYS A 84 16.67 -11.64 -7.30
N ASP A 85 17.48 -12.65 -7.01
CA ASP A 85 16.99 -14.03 -6.91
C ASP A 85 15.94 -14.16 -5.80
N LYS A 86 16.16 -13.48 -4.67
CA LYS A 86 15.19 -13.37 -3.59
C LYS A 86 13.93 -12.62 -4.03
N ALA A 87 14.07 -11.48 -4.71
CA ALA A 87 12.94 -10.71 -5.21
C ALA A 87 12.03 -11.54 -6.13
N LEU A 88 12.59 -12.40 -6.98
CA LEU A 88 11.82 -13.29 -7.86
C LEU A 88 11.06 -14.37 -7.08
N GLN A 89 11.65 -14.90 -6.00
CA GLN A 89 10.95 -15.82 -5.09
C GLN A 89 9.79 -15.13 -4.37
N ILE A 90 10.03 -13.93 -3.83
CA ILE A 90 9.02 -13.12 -3.15
C ILE A 90 7.89 -12.72 -4.10
N SER A 91 8.22 -12.28 -5.31
CA SER A 91 7.25 -11.95 -6.36
C SER A 91 6.31 -13.11 -6.64
N SER A 92 6.84 -14.32 -6.76
CA SER A 92 6.05 -15.52 -7.01
C SER A 92 5.15 -15.88 -5.83
N CYS A 93 5.63 -15.71 -4.60
CA CYS A 93 4.87 -16.04 -3.38
C CYS A 93 3.76 -15.02 -3.08
N LEU A 94 4.03 -13.72 -3.27
CA LEU A 94 3.10 -12.64 -2.93
C LEU A 94 2.24 -12.18 -4.12
N LEU A 95 2.47 -12.74 -5.30
CA LEU A 95 1.90 -12.27 -6.56
C LEU A 95 2.11 -10.76 -6.75
N LEU A 96 3.33 -10.31 -6.45
CA LEU A 96 3.76 -8.92 -6.53
C LEU A 96 4.71 -8.72 -7.71
N ASP A 97 4.64 -7.58 -8.37
CA ASP A 97 5.56 -7.17 -9.43
C ASP A 97 7.02 -7.36 -9.02
N GLU A 98 7.85 -7.84 -9.95
CA GLU A 98 9.23 -8.21 -9.68
C GLU A 98 10.08 -7.02 -9.22
N VAL A 99 9.85 -5.82 -9.77
CA VAL A 99 10.56 -4.60 -9.35
C VAL A 99 10.10 -4.15 -7.97
N GLN A 100 8.80 -4.20 -7.68
CA GLN A 100 8.28 -3.89 -6.35
C GLN A 100 8.80 -4.89 -5.29
N SER A 101 8.86 -6.16 -5.65
CA SER A 101 9.46 -7.22 -4.81
C SER A 101 10.94 -6.95 -4.55
N TYR A 102 11.68 -6.45 -5.54
CA TYR A 102 13.09 -6.06 -5.37
C TYR A 102 13.23 -4.87 -4.42
N ILE A 103 12.40 -3.83 -4.57
CA ILE A 103 12.38 -2.67 -3.66
C ILE A 103 12.15 -3.12 -2.22
N LEU A 104 11.18 -4.01 -2.00
CA LEU A 104 10.87 -4.56 -0.69
C LEU A 104 12.08 -5.30 -0.09
N VAL A 105 12.64 -6.26 -0.82
CA VAL A 105 13.82 -7.05 -0.40
C VAL A 105 15.02 -6.15 -0.09
N GLU A 106 15.31 -5.18 -0.96
CA GLU A 106 16.43 -4.27 -0.79
C GLU A 106 16.27 -3.40 0.46
N ARG A 107 15.07 -2.83 0.68
CA ARG A 107 14.77 -2.03 1.87
C ARG A 107 14.88 -2.84 3.14
N SER A 108 14.27 -4.02 3.19
CA SER A 108 14.29 -4.85 4.39
C SER A 108 15.70 -5.34 4.74
N THR A 109 16.52 -5.67 3.74
CA THR A 109 17.92 -6.08 3.95
C THR A 109 18.75 -4.92 4.52
N LYS A 110 18.57 -3.69 4.01
CA LYS A 110 19.25 -2.49 4.51
C LYS A 110 18.87 -2.15 5.96
N HIS A 111 17.61 -2.35 6.35
CA HIS A 111 17.14 -1.99 7.70
C HIS A 111 17.52 -3.01 8.77
N ASN A 112 17.53 -4.30 8.45
CA ASN A 112 17.70 -5.35 9.46
C ASN A 112 19.16 -5.72 9.75
N ASN A 113 20.15 -5.14 9.05
CA ASN A 113 21.54 -5.59 9.05
C ASN A 113 21.69 -7.11 8.87
N ALA A 114 20.66 -7.76 8.33
CA ALA A 114 20.61 -9.19 8.17
C ALA A 114 21.57 -9.54 7.04
N ALA A 115 22.55 -10.40 7.33
CA ALA A 115 23.40 -10.94 6.28
C ALA A 115 22.50 -11.47 5.15
N ALA A 116 22.77 -11.07 3.92
CA ALA A 116 22.03 -11.51 2.74
C ALA A 116 22.05 -13.05 2.55
N ASP A 117 22.75 -13.78 3.42
CA ASP A 117 22.98 -15.22 3.35
C ASP A 117 21.98 -16.10 4.10
N SER A 118 21.05 -15.58 4.91
CA SER A 118 20.05 -16.48 5.55
C SER A 118 18.92 -16.84 4.58
N MET A 119 19.14 -17.92 3.83
CA MET A 119 18.10 -18.78 3.25
C MET A 119 17.33 -19.52 4.36
N ALA A 120 16.81 -18.79 5.35
CA ALA A 120 15.95 -19.35 6.37
C ALA A 120 14.48 -19.12 5.95
N PRO A 121 13.56 -20.07 6.19
CA PRO A 121 12.11 -19.86 6.07
C PRO A 121 11.63 -18.53 6.70
N GLU A 122 12.33 -18.09 7.74
CA GLU A 122 12.18 -16.80 8.43
C GLU A 122 12.27 -15.57 7.49
N PHE A 123 13.05 -15.64 6.41
CA PHE A 123 13.16 -14.53 5.45
C PHE A 123 11.85 -14.31 4.69
N LEU A 124 11.19 -15.38 4.26
CA LEU A 124 9.89 -15.29 3.57
C LEU A 124 8.82 -14.72 4.51
N HIS A 125 8.79 -15.19 5.77
CA HIS A 125 7.88 -14.67 6.79
C HIS A 125 8.10 -13.18 7.01
N MET A 126 9.35 -12.77 7.16
CA MET A 126 9.71 -11.35 7.30
C MET A 126 9.24 -10.54 6.09
N MET A 127 9.43 -11.03 4.86
CA MET A 127 8.99 -10.30 3.65
C MET A 127 7.48 -10.18 3.57
N LEU A 128 6.74 -11.23 3.95
CA LEU A 128 5.27 -11.18 4.00
C LEU A 128 4.81 -10.11 4.99
N ILE A 129 5.35 -10.09 6.21
CA ILE A 129 5.00 -9.08 7.23
C ILE A 129 5.33 -7.67 6.71
N GLN A 130 6.50 -7.46 6.11
CA GLN A 130 6.86 -6.13 5.61
C GLN A 130 5.95 -5.67 4.46
N TYR A 131 5.55 -6.60 3.58
CA TYR A 131 4.62 -6.31 2.49
C TYR A 131 3.25 -5.87 3.01
N TYR A 132 2.64 -6.66 3.89
CA TYR A 132 1.34 -6.32 4.49
C TYR A 132 1.40 -5.09 5.38
N LYS A 133 2.50 -4.89 6.12
CA LYS A 133 2.71 -3.69 6.90
C LYS A 133 2.69 -2.42 6.06
N GLU A 134 3.38 -2.40 4.92
CA GLU A 134 3.38 -1.24 4.01
C GLU A 134 1.98 -0.97 3.44
N ARG A 135 1.26 -2.02 3.05
CA ARG A 135 -0.13 -1.94 2.57
C ARG A 135 -1.10 -1.41 3.63
N GLN A 136 -1.01 -1.94 4.84
CA GLN A 136 -1.81 -1.47 5.97
C GLN A 136 -1.45 -0.05 6.36
N CYS A 137 -0.18 0.33 6.32
CA CYS A 137 0.23 1.71 6.59
C CYS A 137 -0.30 2.69 5.54
N LEU A 138 -0.41 2.29 4.27
CA LEU A 138 -1.10 3.07 3.24
C LEU A 138 -2.57 3.33 3.63
N LEU A 139 -3.31 2.27 3.99
CA LEU A 139 -4.70 2.41 4.46
C LEU A 139 -4.81 3.25 5.74
N LYS A 140 -3.90 3.06 6.70
CA LYS A 140 -3.85 3.85 7.94
C LYS A 140 -3.55 5.34 7.66
N CYS A 141 -2.73 5.66 6.66
CA CYS A 141 -2.55 7.05 6.23
C CYS A 141 -3.86 7.65 5.72
N ILE A 142 -4.62 6.91 4.90
CA ILE A 142 -5.95 7.34 4.42
C ILE A 142 -6.90 7.57 5.61
N ARG A 143 -6.99 6.59 6.52
CA ARG A 143 -7.79 6.71 7.73
C ARG A 143 -7.39 7.95 8.55
N TRP A 144 -6.09 8.21 8.70
CA TRP A 144 -5.56 9.37 9.40
C TRP A 144 -6.00 10.68 8.73
N ILE A 145 -5.93 10.78 7.40
CA ILE A 145 -6.42 11.93 6.62
C ILE A 145 -7.89 12.22 6.97
N LEU A 146 -8.74 11.18 6.98
CA LEU A 146 -10.17 11.33 7.32
C LEU A 146 -10.37 11.74 8.77
N MET A 147 -9.70 11.07 9.71
CA MET A 147 -9.81 11.43 11.14
C MET A 147 -9.37 12.87 11.38
N HIS A 148 -8.25 13.32 10.79
CA HIS A 148 -7.76 14.69 10.91
C HIS A 148 -8.75 15.69 10.30
N ALA A 149 -9.32 15.38 9.14
CA ALA A 149 -10.35 16.21 8.52
C ALA A 149 -11.61 16.36 9.40
N ILE A 150 -12.08 15.28 10.03
CA ILE A 150 -13.23 15.29 10.96
C ILE A 150 -12.93 16.13 12.21
N HIS A 151 -11.75 15.96 12.80
CA HIS A 151 -11.37 16.67 14.03
C HIS A 151 -11.19 18.17 13.79
N ASN A 152 -10.48 18.57 12.72
CA ASN A 152 -10.23 19.98 12.41
C ASN A 152 -11.44 20.73 11.85
N CYS A 153 -12.46 20.02 11.36
CA CYS A 153 -13.72 20.65 10.97
C CYS A 153 -14.41 21.39 12.14
N ARG A 154 -14.02 21.11 13.39
CA ARG A 154 -14.54 21.80 14.58
C ARG A 154 -13.77 23.08 14.95
N VAL A 155 -12.60 23.32 14.34
CA VAL A 155 -11.63 24.33 14.82
C VAL A 155 -11.40 25.46 13.80
N SER A 156 -11.47 25.21 12.49
CA SER A 156 -11.31 26.26 11.46
C SER A 156 -12.25 26.08 10.26
N GLU A 157 -12.68 27.20 9.64
CA GLU A 157 -13.53 27.22 8.44
C GLU A 157 -12.78 26.79 7.16
N TYR A 158 -11.45 26.90 7.13
CA TYR A 158 -10.62 26.50 6.00
C TYR A 158 -9.73 25.32 6.39
N ASN A 159 -10.16 24.11 6.02
CA ASN A 159 -9.47 22.88 6.40
C ASN A 159 -8.89 22.21 5.14
N THR A 160 -7.59 22.43 4.91
CA THR A 160 -6.84 21.81 3.79
C THR A 160 -6.99 20.29 3.76
N MET A 161 -7.08 19.65 4.93
CA MET A 161 -7.25 18.20 5.04
C MET A 161 -8.65 17.73 4.66
N LYS A 162 -9.68 18.56 4.87
CA LYS A 162 -11.04 18.28 4.40
C LYS A 162 -11.13 18.29 2.87
N GLU A 163 -10.45 19.23 2.22
CA GLU A 163 -10.38 19.27 0.77
C GLU A 163 -9.59 18.09 0.21
N GLU A 164 -8.48 17.70 0.84
CA GLU A 164 -7.74 16.49 0.45
C GLU A 164 -8.59 15.23 0.60
N ALA A 165 -9.29 15.07 1.74
CA ALA A 165 -10.20 13.95 1.98
C ALA A 165 -11.31 13.89 0.91
N ARG A 166 -11.99 15.00 0.62
CA ARG A 166 -13.02 15.08 -0.43
C ARG A 166 -12.47 14.72 -1.80
N LYS A 167 -11.26 15.22 -2.11
CA LYS A 167 -10.60 14.94 -3.38
C LYS A 167 -10.33 13.45 -3.57
N LEU A 168 -9.87 12.73 -2.53
CA LEU A 168 -9.67 11.29 -2.60
C LEU A 168 -10.92 10.54 -3.06
N PHE A 169 -12.08 10.89 -2.51
CA PHE A 169 -13.35 10.26 -2.90
C PHE A 169 -13.83 10.71 -4.27
N HIS A 170 -13.68 11.99 -4.60
CA HIS A 170 -13.98 12.51 -5.94
C HIS A 170 -13.19 11.76 -7.01
N ASP A 171 -11.92 11.45 -6.73
CA ASP A 171 -11.01 10.77 -7.64
C ASP A 171 -11.18 9.23 -7.62
N GLY A 172 -12.13 8.70 -6.84
CA GLY A 172 -12.63 7.33 -6.98
C GLY A 172 -12.27 6.37 -5.85
N LEU A 173 -11.74 6.84 -4.71
CA LEU A 173 -11.35 6.00 -3.57
C LEU A 173 -12.45 5.03 -3.11
N GLU A 174 -13.72 5.48 -3.01
CA GLU A 174 -14.85 4.65 -2.57
C GLU A 174 -15.00 3.38 -3.42
N SER A 175 -15.00 3.54 -4.74
CA SER A 175 -15.17 2.42 -5.67
C SER A 175 -13.99 1.45 -5.61
N LYS A 176 -12.77 1.97 -5.39
CA LYS A 176 -11.54 1.17 -5.27
C LYS A 176 -11.54 0.34 -3.99
N LEU A 177 -11.91 0.95 -2.86
CA LEU A 177 -12.03 0.25 -1.56
C LEU A 177 -13.08 -0.87 -1.61
N ILE A 178 -14.23 -0.63 -2.23
CA ILE A 178 -15.29 -1.64 -2.34
C ILE A 178 -14.86 -2.79 -3.27
N LEU A 179 -14.24 -2.47 -4.41
CA LEU A 179 -13.71 -3.50 -5.31
C LEU A 179 -12.61 -4.32 -4.64
N PHE A 180 -11.77 -3.68 -3.83
CA PHE A 180 -10.75 -4.38 -3.07
C PHE A 180 -11.36 -5.30 -2.00
N PHE A 181 -12.35 -4.82 -1.24
CA PHE A 181 -13.04 -5.61 -0.22
C PHE A 181 -13.78 -6.82 -0.82
N ASP A 182 -14.44 -6.64 -1.97
CA ASP A 182 -15.06 -7.72 -2.75
C ASP A 182 -14.03 -8.80 -3.17
N ASN A 183 -12.86 -8.37 -3.66
CA ASN A 183 -11.78 -9.28 -4.01
C ASN A 183 -11.25 -10.03 -2.77
N LEU A 184 -11.06 -9.36 -1.63
CA LEU A 184 -10.59 -10.01 -0.40
C LEU A 184 -11.57 -11.08 0.10
N LEU A 185 -12.87 -10.77 0.12
CA LEU A 185 -13.90 -11.72 0.52
C LEU A 185 -14.01 -12.93 -0.44
N SER A 186 -13.62 -12.73 -1.71
CA SER A 186 -13.62 -13.77 -2.74
C SER A 186 -12.31 -14.55 -2.84
N CYS A 187 -11.25 -14.08 -2.18
CA CYS A 187 -9.92 -14.70 -2.29
C CYS A 187 -9.87 -16.03 -1.53
N SER A 188 -9.47 -17.08 -2.25
CA SER A 188 -8.99 -18.31 -1.64
C SER A 188 -7.48 -18.20 -1.40
N TYR A 189 -7.00 -18.77 -0.30
CA TYR A 189 -5.57 -18.86 -0.03
C TYR A 189 -4.83 -19.62 -1.16
N PRO A 190 -3.56 -19.29 -1.48
CA PRO A 190 -2.78 -20.08 -2.41
C PRO A 190 -2.56 -21.50 -1.85
N GLU A 191 -2.96 -22.54 -2.58
CA GLU A 191 -2.87 -23.96 -2.13
C GLU A 191 -1.45 -24.42 -1.74
N GLN A 192 -0.43 -23.67 -2.17
CA GLN A 192 0.99 -23.99 -2.00
C GLN A 192 1.60 -23.34 -0.74
N MET A 193 0.80 -22.61 0.04
CA MET A 193 1.26 -21.88 1.22
C MET A 193 1.34 -22.79 2.45
N ASP A 194 2.46 -22.74 3.17
CA ASP A 194 2.64 -23.45 4.45
C ASP A 194 1.64 -22.95 5.52
N VAL A 195 1.29 -23.79 6.49
CA VAL A 195 0.25 -23.52 7.50
C VAL A 195 0.57 -22.28 8.34
N ASP A 196 1.84 -22.11 8.71
CA ASP A 196 2.30 -20.93 9.46
C ASP A 196 2.15 -19.66 8.63
N LEU A 197 2.48 -19.73 7.34
CA LEU A 197 2.37 -18.61 6.41
C LEU A 197 0.90 -18.28 6.11
N PHE A 198 0.03 -19.29 6.07
CA PHE A 198 -1.41 -19.13 5.94
C PHE A 198 -2.02 -18.37 7.12
N THR A 199 -1.68 -18.77 8.34
CA THR A 199 -2.22 -18.12 9.56
C THR A 199 -1.84 -16.64 9.58
N MET A 200 -0.58 -16.35 9.28
CA MET A 200 -0.07 -14.98 9.18
C MET A 200 -0.78 -14.20 8.07
N TRP A 201 -0.90 -14.78 6.87
CA TRP A 201 -1.63 -14.15 5.77
C TRP A 201 -3.07 -13.79 6.14
N ALA A 202 -3.78 -14.70 6.82
CA ALA A 202 -5.16 -14.49 7.24
C ALA A 202 -5.28 -13.36 8.26
N GLU A 203 -4.39 -13.30 9.24
CA GLU A 203 -4.34 -12.23 10.24
C GLU A 203 -4.07 -10.86 9.57
N GLU A 204 -3.08 -10.79 8.70
CA GLU A 204 -2.71 -9.54 8.02
C GLU A 204 -3.81 -9.06 7.05
N THR A 205 -4.50 -9.99 6.38
CA THR A 205 -5.63 -9.68 5.48
C THR A 205 -6.84 -9.19 6.27
N LEU A 206 -7.15 -9.81 7.41
CA LEU A 206 -8.24 -9.37 8.28
C LEU A 206 -8.02 -7.95 8.82
N ILE A 207 -6.77 -7.55 9.05
CA ILE A 207 -6.44 -6.16 9.41
C ILE A 207 -6.78 -5.20 8.25
N GLU A 208 -6.46 -5.57 7.01
CA GLU A 208 -6.81 -4.78 5.83
C GLU A 208 -8.32 -4.64 5.65
N ASP A 209 -9.09 -5.73 5.81
CA ASP A 209 -10.55 -5.71 5.79
C ASP A 209 -11.12 -4.70 6.79
N ASN A 210 -10.66 -4.77 8.04
CA ASN A 210 -11.10 -3.85 9.09
C ASN A 210 -10.74 -2.39 8.77
N LEU A 211 -9.55 -2.14 8.22
CA LEU A 211 -9.13 -0.80 7.82
C LEU A 211 -9.98 -0.26 6.68
N VAL A 212 -10.32 -1.08 5.68
CA VAL A 212 -11.20 -0.67 4.58
C VAL A 212 -12.59 -0.30 5.10
N LEU A 213 -13.17 -1.13 5.98
CA LEU A 213 -14.48 -0.86 6.57
C LEU A 213 -14.46 0.41 7.44
N ASP A 214 -13.40 0.64 8.22
CA ASP A 214 -13.24 1.85 9.03
C ASP A 214 -13.12 3.10 8.15
N ILE A 215 -12.36 3.04 7.05
CA ILE A 215 -12.26 4.15 6.09
C ILE A 215 -13.62 4.46 5.46
N LEU A 216 -14.36 3.44 5.01
CA LEU A 216 -15.71 3.62 4.44
C LEU A 216 -16.68 4.18 5.48
N PHE A 217 -16.62 3.71 6.73
CA PHE A 217 -17.42 4.25 7.82
C PHE A 217 -17.16 5.75 8.03
N LEU A 218 -15.89 6.14 8.15
CA LEU A 218 -15.49 7.55 8.31
C LEU A 218 -15.92 8.41 7.11
N ALA A 219 -15.82 7.86 5.90
CA ALA A 219 -16.23 8.52 4.66
C ALA A 219 -17.71 8.92 4.68
N TYR A 220 -18.58 8.00 5.11
CA TYR A 220 -20.02 8.22 5.16
C TYR A 220 -20.46 9.01 6.39
N TYR A 221 -19.76 8.86 7.52
CA TYR A 221 -20.07 9.56 8.76
C TYR A 221 -20.00 11.09 8.61
N ASP A 222 -18.91 11.63 8.05
CA ASP A 222 -18.73 13.09 7.87
C ASP A 222 -19.10 13.58 6.46
N SER A 223 -19.74 12.71 5.66
CA SER A 223 -20.18 13.01 4.29
C SER A 223 -19.04 13.50 3.37
N PHE A 224 -17.86 12.88 3.45
CA PHE A 224 -16.77 13.13 2.50
C PHE A 224 -17.11 12.65 1.08
N CYS A 225 -17.99 11.66 0.98
CA CYS A 225 -18.60 11.19 -0.25
C CYS A 225 -20.11 10.99 -0.05
N THR A 226 -20.86 11.01 -1.16
CA THR A 226 -22.28 10.65 -1.16
C THR A 226 -22.41 9.20 -1.61
N CYS A 227 -22.59 8.28 -0.66
CA CYS A 227 -22.81 6.87 -0.99
C CYS A 227 -24.06 6.74 -1.85
N SER A 228 -23.88 6.35 -3.11
CA SER A 228 -25.01 6.18 -4.02
C SER A 228 -25.81 4.92 -3.65
N GLY A 229 -27.09 4.89 -4.02
CA GLY A 229 -27.91 3.69 -3.80
C GLY A 229 -27.37 2.45 -4.53
N GLU A 230 -26.63 2.63 -5.62
CA GLU A 230 -25.96 1.53 -6.34
C GLU A 230 -24.78 0.99 -5.55
N ILE A 231 -23.94 1.88 -5.02
CA ILE A 231 -22.80 1.52 -4.19
C ILE A 231 -23.25 0.83 -2.90
N TRP A 232 -24.27 1.36 -2.24
CA TRP A 232 -24.85 0.76 -1.04
C TRP A 232 -25.39 -0.66 -1.29
N LYS A 233 -26.08 -0.85 -2.41
CA LYS A 233 -26.55 -2.19 -2.83
C LYS A 233 -25.40 -3.14 -3.11
N LYS A 234 -24.33 -2.66 -3.75
CA LYS A 234 -23.12 -3.46 -4.01
C LYS A 234 -22.50 -3.91 -2.69
N LEU A 235 -22.26 -2.99 -1.76
CA LEU A 235 -21.71 -3.30 -0.44
C LEU A 235 -22.59 -4.34 0.30
N GLY A 236 -23.91 -4.14 0.32
CA GLY A 236 -24.83 -5.10 0.94
C GLY A 236 -24.86 -6.48 0.26
N SER A 237 -24.54 -6.56 -1.04
CA SER A 237 -24.46 -7.83 -1.75
C SER A 237 -23.20 -8.63 -1.44
N LEU A 238 -22.12 -8.00 -0.97
CA LEU A 238 -20.87 -8.67 -0.60
C LEU A 238 -21.04 -9.64 0.57
N TYR A 239 -22.05 -9.41 1.42
CA TYR A 239 -22.34 -10.25 2.58
C TYR A 239 -23.35 -11.37 2.30
N LYS A 240 -23.80 -11.52 1.05
CA LYS A 240 -24.68 -12.62 0.67
C LYS A 240 -23.86 -13.90 0.55
N VAL A 241 -24.00 -14.74 1.58
CA VAL A 241 -23.54 -16.14 1.60
C VAL A 241 -24.49 -17.01 0.79
#